data_AF-A0A925TD24-F1
#
_entry.id   AF-A0A925TD24-F1
#
_cell.length_a   1.000
_cell.length_b   1.000
_cell.length_c   1.000
_cell.angle_alpha   90.00
_cell.angle_beta   90.00
_cell.angle_gamma   90.00
#
_symmetry.space_group_name_H-M   'P 1'
#
loop_
_entity.id
_entity.type
_entity.pdbx_description
1 polymer ?
#
loop_
_entity_poly.entity_id
_entity_poly.type
_entity_poly.pdbx_seq_one_letter_code
_entity_poly.pdbx_strand_id
1 'polypeptide(L)'
;MTYTVFDTDGTVIARHLSAEAAAIAVLSHGRGAFDIRRDENGKSFALWMKPSTQETGVDEAKLVRSPVASSEPDAARAREEIFSRIIADKGNLFGPTVIDDATYDLQLAGFENE
;
A
#
# COMPACT_ATOMS: atom_id res chain seq x y z
N MET A 1 -0.87 17.61 0.09
CA MET A 1 0.18 16.75 0.67
C MET A 1 0.56 15.73 -0.39
N THR A 2 1.85 15.51 -0.61
CA THR A 2 2.37 14.59 -1.62
C THR A 2 3.20 13.50 -0.95
N TYR A 3 3.35 12.38 -1.65
CA TYR A 3 3.93 11.17 -1.12
C TYR A 3 5.03 10.61 -2.03
N THR A 4 6.02 10.01 -1.38
CA THR A 4 7.07 9.19 -2.00
C THR A 4 6.79 7.73 -1.68
N VAL A 5 6.90 6.88 -2.70
CA VAL A 5 6.69 5.43 -2.61
C VAL A 5 8.04 4.74 -2.80
N PHE A 6 8.37 3.82 -1.91
CA PHE A 6 9.57 2.99 -1.98
C PHE A 6 9.21 1.55 -2.25
N ASP A 7 10.07 0.84 -2.96
CA ASP A 7 10.01 -0.61 -3.05
C ASP A 7 10.47 -1.25 -1.72
N THR A 8 10.30 -2.56 -1.63
CA THR A 8 10.73 -3.41 -0.53
C THR A 8 12.24 -3.35 -0.26
N ASP A 9 13.05 -3.10 -1.29
CA ASP A 9 14.49 -2.93 -1.16
C ASP A 9 14.92 -1.51 -0.74
N GLY A 10 13.96 -0.58 -0.60
CA GLY A 10 14.21 0.82 -0.24
C GLY A 10 14.44 1.74 -1.44
N THR A 11 14.47 1.23 -2.68
CA THR A 11 14.53 2.07 -3.88
C THR A 11 13.27 2.93 -4.02
N VAL A 12 13.44 4.20 -4.38
CA VAL A 12 12.32 5.09 -4.70
C VAL A 12 11.66 4.64 -6.01
N ILE A 13 10.39 4.25 -5.94
CA ILE A 13 9.57 3.94 -7.12
C ILE A 13 9.07 5.22 -7.78
N ALA A 14 8.53 6.15 -6.98
CA ALA A 14 7.95 7.40 -7.45
C ALA A 14 7.84 8.43 -6.34
N ARG A 15 7.86 9.72 -6.70
CA ARG A 15 7.77 10.87 -5.78
C ARG A 15 6.70 11.86 -6.23
N HIS A 16 6.32 12.78 -5.34
CA HIS A 16 5.35 13.84 -5.61
C HIS A 16 3.96 13.33 -6.01
N LEU A 17 3.60 12.15 -5.51
CA LEU A 17 2.32 11.53 -5.80
C LEU A 17 1.21 12.09 -4.93
N SER A 18 0.00 12.19 -5.49
CA SER A 18 -1.20 12.34 -4.67
C SER A 18 -1.43 11.08 -3.84
N ALA A 19 -2.27 11.16 -2.81
CA ALA A 19 -2.64 9.99 -1.99
C ALA A 19 -3.14 8.82 -2.86
N GLU A 20 -4.06 9.10 -3.78
CA GLU A 20 -4.59 8.09 -4.70
C GLU A 20 -3.50 7.50 -5.59
N ALA A 21 -2.65 8.34 -6.20
CA ALA A 21 -1.57 7.86 -7.06
C ALA A 21 -0.52 7.04 -6.29
N ALA A 22 -0.22 7.41 -5.05
CA ALA A 22 0.68 6.66 -4.18
C ALA A 22 0.12 5.27 -3.83
N ALA A 23 -1.17 5.20 -3.46
CA ALA A 23 -1.82 3.93 -3.17
C ALA A 23 -1.90 3.04 -4.42
N ILE A 24 -2.22 3.61 -5.58
CA ILE A 24 -2.18 2.88 -6.86
C ILE A 24 -0.77 2.38 -7.17
N ALA A 25 0.27 3.18 -6.92
CA ALA A 25 1.66 2.79 -7.15
C ALA A 25 2.06 1.59 -6.28
N VAL A 26 1.68 1.60 -4.99
CA VAL A 26 1.89 0.47 -4.06
C VAL A 26 1.22 -0.82 -4.59
N LEU A 27 -0.06 -0.72 -4.95
CA LEU A 27 -0.83 -1.86 -5.46
C LEU A 27 -0.29 -2.37 -6.81
N SER A 28 0.21 -1.46 -7.65
CA SER A 28 0.70 -1.78 -9.00
C SER A 28 2.11 -2.38 -8.99
N HIS A 29 2.97 -2.02 -8.04
CA HIS A 29 4.33 -2.57 -7.95
C HIS A 29 4.36 -3.92 -7.20
N GLY A 30 3.41 -4.16 -6.30
CA GLY A 30 3.20 -5.49 -5.72
C GLY A 30 2.36 -6.44 -6.59
N ARG A 31 2.65 -6.55 -7.90
CA ARG A 31 1.85 -7.38 -8.83
C ARG A 31 1.70 -8.82 -8.30
N GLY A 32 0.45 -9.25 -8.11
CA GLY A 32 0.12 -10.57 -7.59
C GLY A 32 0.28 -10.72 -6.07
N ALA A 33 0.79 -9.70 -5.37
CA ALA A 33 0.84 -9.65 -3.92
C ALA A 33 -0.38 -8.95 -3.30
N PHE A 34 -1.13 -8.15 -4.08
CA PHE A 34 -2.30 -7.40 -3.63
C PHE A 34 -3.50 -7.54 -4.57
N ASP A 35 -4.71 -7.48 -4.01
CA ASP A 35 -5.97 -7.40 -4.74
C ASP A 35 -7.04 -6.66 -3.91
N ILE A 36 -8.01 -6.02 -4.55
CA ILE A 36 -9.14 -5.38 -3.85
C ILE A 36 -10.41 -6.12 -4.26
N ARG A 37 -11.00 -6.84 -3.32
CA ARG A 37 -12.23 -7.61 -3.57
C ARG A 37 -13.38 -7.07 -2.73
N ARG A 38 -14.60 -7.34 -3.18
CA ARG A 38 -15.78 -7.17 -2.34
C ARG A 38 -15.71 -8.15 -1.18
N ASP A 39 -16.10 -7.66 -0.01
CA ASP A 39 -16.24 -8.43 1.20
C ASP A 39 -17.42 -9.40 1.11
N GLU A 40 -17.45 -10.43 1.96
CA GLU A 40 -18.48 -11.48 1.95
C GLU A 40 -19.90 -10.93 2.11
N ASN A 41 -20.05 -9.78 2.76
CA ASN A 41 -21.33 -9.10 2.92
C ASN A 41 -21.80 -8.34 1.66
N GLY A 42 -20.99 -8.31 0.59
CA GLY A 42 -21.26 -7.62 -0.67
C GLY A 42 -21.30 -6.09 -0.59
N LYS A 43 -21.21 -5.54 0.62
CA LYS A 43 -21.35 -4.11 0.93
C LYS A 43 -20.02 -3.39 1.14
N SER A 44 -18.93 -4.10 1.39
CA SER A 44 -17.64 -3.48 1.71
C SER A 44 -16.57 -3.93 0.73
N PHE A 45 -15.48 -3.19 0.66
CA PHE A 45 -14.27 -3.61 -0.05
C PHE A 45 -13.18 -3.92 0.96
N ALA A 46 -12.44 -5.00 0.72
CA ALA A 46 -11.31 -5.39 1.53
C ALA A 46 -10.06 -5.49 0.66
N LEU A 47 -8.92 -5.08 1.22
CA LEU A 47 -7.62 -5.35 0.65
C LEU A 47 -7.28 -6.83 0.92
N TRP A 48 -6.77 -7.53 -0.08
CA TRP A 48 -6.32 -8.91 -0.01
C TRP A 48 -4.83 -8.95 -0.34
N MET A 49 -4.04 -9.68 0.44
CA MET A 49 -2.58 -9.63 0.37
C MET A 49 -1.97 -11.03 0.46
N LYS A 50 -0.80 -11.27 -0.13
CA LYS A 50 -0.08 -12.53 0.08
C LYS A 50 0.41 -12.63 1.54
N PRO A 51 0.23 -13.77 2.22
CA PRO A 51 0.75 -13.97 3.56
C PRO A 51 2.28 -14.03 3.55
N SER A 52 2.90 -13.39 4.54
CA SER A 52 4.34 -13.18 4.66
C SER A 52 5.20 -14.41 4.94
N THR A 53 4.58 -15.56 5.21
CA THR A 53 5.27 -16.81 5.56
C THR A 53 5.49 -17.76 4.37
N GLN A 54 5.02 -17.42 3.16
CA GLN A 54 5.29 -18.23 1.97
C GLN A 54 6.49 -17.68 1.18
N GLU A 55 7.67 -17.88 1.74
CA GLU A 55 8.85 -18.13 0.90
C GLU A 55 8.58 -19.41 0.09
N THR A 56 9.01 -19.43 -1.17
CA THR A 56 9.06 -20.61 -2.09
C THR A 56 7.83 -20.91 -2.97
N GLY A 57 7.91 -20.43 -4.22
CA GLY A 57 7.82 -21.34 -5.37
C GLY A 57 6.46 -21.84 -5.86
N VAL A 58 5.33 -21.36 -5.34
CA VAL A 58 4.00 -21.70 -5.91
C VAL A 58 3.29 -20.41 -6.31
N ASP A 59 3.08 -20.24 -7.61
CA ASP A 59 2.45 -19.09 -8.28
C ASP A 59 0.99 -18.83 -7.81
N GLU A 60 0.43 -19.72 -6.98
CA GLU A 60 -0.97 -19.74 -6.54
C GLU A 60 -1.18 -19.47 -5.03
N ALA A 61 -0.26 -18.78 -4.36
CA ALA A 61 -0.48 -18.39 -2.96
C ALA A 61 -1.80 -17.61 -2.83
N LYS A 62 -2.79 -18.21 -2.13
CA LYS A 62 -4.10 -17.60 -1.90
C LYS A 62 -3.92 -16.30 -1.12
N LEU A 63 -4.42 -15.19 -1.68
CA LEU A 63 -4.47 -13.93 -0.96
C LEU A 63 -5.32 -14.08 0.29
N VAL A 64 -4.87 -13.49 1.39
CA VAL A 64 -5.59 -13.40 2.66
C VAL A 64 -6.14 -11.99 2.86
N ARG A 65 -7.28 -11.87 3.51
CA ARG A 65 -7.90 -10.57 3.79
C ARG A 65 -7.03 -9.77 4.75
N SER A 66 -6.64 -8.57 4.35
CA SER A 66 -5.96 -7.59 5.18
C SER A 66 -6.90 -7.05 6.26
N PRO A 67 -6.39 -6.73 7.47
CA PRO A 67 -7.14 -5.93 8.43
C PRO A 67 -7.51 -4.53 7.87
N VAL A 68 -6.84 -4.09 6.80
CA VAL A 68 -7.22 -2.91 6.02
C VAL A 68 -8.46 -3.23 5.18
N ALA A 69 -9.63 -2.95 5.74
CA ALA A 69 -10.91 -3.01 5.05
C ALA A 69 -11.63 -1.67 5.14
N SER A 70 -12.36 -1.31 4.10
CA SER A 70 -13.26 -0.17 4.19
C SER A 70 -14.59 -0.60 4.81
N SER A 71 -15.15 0.25 5.67
CA SER A 71 -16.50 0.08 6.22
C SER A 71 -17.58 0.69 5.33
N GLU A 72 -17.20 1.36 4.24
CA GLU A 72 -18.10 2.18 3.42
C GLU A 72 -18.84 1.35 2.34
N PRO A 73 -20.13 1.65 2.11
CA PRO A 73 -20.95 0.97 1.09
C PRO A 73 -20.74 1.50 -0.34
N ASP A 74 -20.24 2.73 -0.48
CA ASP A 74 -19.96 3.34 -1.79
C ASP A 74 -18.58 2.91 -2.29
N ALA A 75 -18.49 2.47 -3.55
CA ALA A 75 -17.26 1.90 -4.09
C ALA A 75 -16.13 2.92 -4.28
N ALA A 76 -16.45 4.19 -4.54
CA ALA A 76 -15.44 5.24 -4.69
C ALA A 76 -14.91 5.65 -3.31
N ARG A 77 -15.82 5.91 -2.36
CA ARG A 77 -15.47 6.22 -0.96
C ARG A 77 -14.72 5.08 -0.29
N ALA A 78 -15.11 3.83 -0.54
CA ALA A 78 -14.44 2.67 0.01
C ALA A 78 -13.02 2.50 -0.53
N ARG A 79 -12.81 2.80 -1.81
CA ARG A 79 -11.46 2.83 -2.41
C ARG A 79 -10.62 3.95 -1.79
N GLU A 80 -11.17 5.15 -1.66
CA GLU A 80 -10.50 6.27 -1.00
C GLU A 80 -10.10 5.95 0.44
N GLU A 81 -10.97 5.27 1.20
CA GLU A 81 -10.67 4.84 2.56
C GLU A 81 -9.57 3.76 2.60
N ILE A 82 -9.63 2.76 1.71
CA ILE A 82 -8.57 1.74 1.58
C ILE A 82 -7.24 2.40 1.24
N PHE A 83 -7.22 3.34 0.29
CA PHE A 83 -6.01 4.07 -0.10
C PHE A 83 -5.45 4.88 1.05
N SER A 84 -6.31 5.58 1.79
CA SER A 84 -5.91 6.35 2.96
C SER A 84 -5.29 5.47 4.05
N ARG A 85 -5.85 4.26 4.26
CA ARG A 85 -5.32 3.29 5.21
C ARG A 85 -4.00 2.66 4.74
N ILE A 86 -3.83 2.39 3.44
CA ILE A 86 -2.55 1.93 2.86
C ILE A 86 -1.44 2.96 3.10
N ILE A 87 -1.75 4.25 2.93
CA ILE A 87 -0.77 5.33 3.17
C ILE A 87 -0.49 5.51 4.67
N ALA A 88 -1.50 5.32 5.52
CA ALA A 88 -1.35 5.44 6.97
C ALA A 88 -0.58 4.27 7.58
N ASP A 89 -0.63 3.09 6.97
CA ASP A 89 0.10 1.89 7.41
C ASP A 89 1.58 1.96 6.95
N LYS A 90 2.32 2.91 7.53
CA LYS A 90 3.71 3.27 7.19
C LYS A 90 4.77 2.17 7.41
N GLY A 91 4.40 0.94 7.80
CA GLY A 91 5.41 -0.02 8.26
C GLY A 91 5.00 -1.48 8.36
N ASN A 92 3.87 -1.92 7.80
CA ASN A 92 3.43 -3.31 7.99
C ASN A 92 3.03 -4.05 6.70
N LEU A 93 3.42 -3.51 5.55
CA LEU A 93 3.13 -4.13 4.25
C LEU A 93 4.42 -4.71 3.69
N PHE A 94 4.41 -6.02 3.43
CA PHE A 94 5.47 -6.80 2.76
C PHE A 94 5.60 -6.43 1.28
N GLY A 95 5.55 -5.13 0.99
CA GLY A 95 5.44 -4.52 -0.32
C GLY A 95 5.85 -3.06 -0.23
N PRO A 96 5.60 -2.28 -1.30
CA PRO A 96 6.02 -0.90 -1.36
C PRO A 96 5.49 -0.08 -0.18
N THR A 97 6.35 0.76 0.41
CA THR A 97 5.97 1.63 1.54
C THR A 97 5.76 3.06 1.07
N VAL A 98 4.98 3.83 1.82
CA VAL A 98 4.65 5.22 1.50
C VAL A 98 5.07 6.13 2.64
N ILE A 99 5.76 7.21 2.30
CA ILE A 99 6.05 8.30 3.22
C ILE A 99 5.59 9.62 2.60
N ASP A 100 5.29 10.61 3.42
CA ASP A 100 5.07 11.96 2.92
C ASP A 100 6.38 12.63 2.51
N ASP A 101 6.34 13.42 1.43
CA ASP A 101 7.54 14.06 0.86
C ASP A 101 8.26 14.95 1.88
N ALA A 102 7.51 15.64 2.76
CA ALA A 102 8.10 16.51 3.78
C ALA A 102 8.96 15.71 4.79
N THR A 103 8.47 14.55 5.24
CA THR A 103 9.24 13.65 6.11
C THR A 103 10.42 13.04 5.36
N TYR A 104 10.27 12.68 4.09
CA TYR A 104 11.38 12.16 3.30
C TYR A 104 12.49 13.19 3.10
N ASP A 105 12.15 14.42 2.72
CA ASP A 105 13.14 15.48 2.50
C ASP A 105 13.89 15.82 3.80
N LEU A 106 13.21 15.76 4.97
CA LEU A 106 13.84 15.88 6.28
C LEU A 106 14.82 14.75 6.58
N GLN A 107 14.46 13.50 6.24
CA GLN A 107 15.34 12.34 6.41
C GLN A 107 16.57 12.43 5.49
N LEU A 108 16.37 12.79 4.22
CA LEU A 108 17.44 12.93 3.25
C LEU A 108 18.44 14.01 3.66
N ALA A 109 17.95 15.17 4.11
CA ALA A 109 18.80 16.24 4.63
C ALA A 109 19.59 15.80 5.87
N GLY A 110 19.06 14.89 6.69
CA GLY A 110 19.78 14.29 7.81
C GLY A 110 20.96 13.42 7.37
N PHE A 111 20.78 12.60 6.32
CA PHE A 111 21.85 11.75 5.77
C PHE A 111 22.92 12.53 5.03
N GLU A 112 22.58 13.64 4.36
CA GLU A 112 23.56 14.47 3.63
C GLU A 112 24.42 15.35 4.56
N ASN A 113 24.05 15.49 5.85
CA ASN A 113 24.77 16.26 6.85
C ASN A 113 25.61 15.38 7.82
N GLU A 114 25.71 14.07 7.56
CA GLU A 114 26.58 13.13 8.27
C GLU A 114 27.84 12.80 7.46
#